data_AF-A0A066TCD5-F1
#
_entry.id   AF-A0A066TCD5-F1
#
_cell.length_a   1.000
_cell.length_b   1.000
_cell.length_c   1.000
_cell.angle_alpha   90.00
_cell.angle_beta   90.00
_cell.angle_gamma   90.00
#
_symmetry.space_group_name_H-M   'P 1'
#
loop_
_entity.id
_entity.type
_entity.pdbx_description
1 polymer ?
#
loop_
_entity_poly.entity_id
_entity_poly.type
_entity_poly.pdbx_seq_one_letter_code
_entity_poly.pdbx_strand_id
1 'polypeptide(L)'
;MKLLKISGLMVLLLLLGNFHSAPARATVAATSIAQAVDCHHLAQLTYTEMNPAQIQVAKSCDQREAAQGWLKIYGKMNHTELVKAMVYETS
;
A
#
# COMPACT_ATOMS: atom_id res chain seq x y z
N MET A 1 -19.48 23.79 -42.91
CA MET A 1 -19.44 22.76 -41.83
C MET A 1 -18.04 22.13 -41.74
N LYS A 2 -17.02 22.81 -41.18
CA LYS A 2 -15.69 22.21 -40.96
C LYS A 2 -14.91 22.79 -39.75
N LEU A 3 -15.58 23.51 -38.85
CA LEU A 3 -14.92 24.17 -37.70
C LEU A 3 -15.27 23.57 -36.34
N LEU A 4 -16.22 22.64 -36.25
CA LEU A 4 -16.67 22.07 -34.96
C LEU A 4 -15.85 20.87 -34.45
N LYS A 5 -14.90 20.33 -35.24
CA LYS A 5 -14.16 19.11 -34.84
C LYS A 5 -12.85 19.35 -34.10
N ILE A 6 -12.30 20.57 -34.14
CA ILE A 6 -10.96 20.85 -33.59
C ILE A 6 -11.04 21.23 -32.11
N SER A 7 -12.13 21.84 -31.65
CA SER A 7 -12.29 22.29 -30.26
C SER A 7 -12.48 21.14 -29.26
N GLY A 8 -12.97 19.98 -29.69
CA GLY A 8 -13.12 18.81 -28.80
C GLY A 8 -11.80 18.12 -28.46
N LEU A 9 -10.79 18.22 -29.33
CA LEU A 9 -9.50 17.52 -29.15
C LEU A 9 -8.58 18.25 -28.17
N MET A 10 -8.64 19.59 -28.14
CA MET A 10 -7.83 20.42 -27.23
C MET A 10 -8.27 20.28 -25.76
N VAL A 11 -9.57 20.09 -25.50
CA VAL A 11 -10.08 19.93 -24.13
C VAL A 11 -9.67 18.58 -23.53
N LEU A 12 -9.56 17.54 -24.37
CA LEU A 12 -9.16 16.21 -23.91
C LEU A 12 -7.66 16.13 -23.54
N LEU A 13 -6.80 16.91 -24.21
CA LEU A 13 -5.37 16.98 -23.94
C LEU A 13 -5.03 17.78 -22.66
N LEU A 14 -5.85 18.77 -22.31
CA LEU A 14 -5.69 19.55 -21.06
C LEU A 14 -6.04 18.74 -19.80
N LEU A 15 -6.85 17.69 -19.92
CA LEU A 15 -7.20 16.78 -18.81
C LEU A 15 -6.13 15.72 -18.52
N LEU A 16 -5.24 15.44 -19.48
CA LEU A 16 -4.14 14.46 -19.32
C LEU A 16 -2.84 15.10 -18.78
N GLY A 17 -2.74 16.42 -18.77
CA GLY A 17 -1.52 17.16 -18.42
C GLY A 17 -1.27 17.39 -16.94
N ASN A 18 -2.17 16.97 -16.05
CA ASN A 18 -2.08 17.26 -14.60
C ASN A 18 -1.65 16.08 -13.73
N PHE A 19 -1.05 15.05 -14.31
CA PHE A 19 -0.20 14.16 -13.53
C PHE A 19 1.15 14.83 -13.35
N HIS A 20 1.23 15.69 -12.33
CA HIS A 20 2.52 16.09 -11.79
C HIS A 20 3.22 14.80 -11.40
N SER A 21 4.24 14.42 -12.20
CA SER A 21 5.25 13.46 -11.80
C SER A 21 5.96 14.06 -10.59
N ALA A 22 5.33 13.92 -9.42
CA ALA A 22 6.06 14.03 -8.17
C ALA A 22 7.23 13.06 -8.34
N PRO A 23 8.48 13.52 -8.22
CA PRO A 23 9.59 12.60 -8.26
C PRO A 23 9.25 11.54 -7.22
N ALA A 24 9.18 10.28 -7.65
CA ALA A 24 9.16 9.16 -6.74
C ALA A 24 10.50 9.24 -6.00
N ARG A 25 10.52 10.05 -4.94
CA ARG A 25 11.54 10.01 -3.92
C ARG A 25 11.31 8.64 -3.32
N ALA A 26 12.01 7.66 -3.86
CA ALA A 26 12.38 6.49 -3.11
C ALA A 26 13.24 7.02 -1.95
N THR A 27 12.59 7.55 -0.93
CA THR A 27 13.09 7.44 0.42
C THR A 27 13.13 5.94 0.66
N VAL A 28 14.25 5.34 0.26
CA VAL A 28 14.76 4.15 0.92
C VAL A 28 14.76 4.56 2.38
N ALA A 29 13.76 4.06 3.10
CA ALA A 29 13.69 4.20 4.53
C ALA A 29 14.88 3.41 5.06
N ALA A 30 16.03 4.08 5.13
CA ALA A 30 17.08 3.77 6.07
C ALA A 30 16.58 4.13 7.48
N THR A 31 15.35 3.75 7.83
CA THR A 31 14.88 3.71 9.20
C THR A 31 15.29 2.35 9.73
N SER A 32 16.60 2.32 9.99
CA SER A 32 17.28 1.57 11.03
C SER A 32 16.66 0.23 11.43
N ILE A 33 17.52 -0.77 11.34
CA ILE A 33 17.46 -2.05 12.06
C ILE A 33 17.28 -1.86 13.59
N ALA A 34 17.28 -0.61 14.09
CA ALA A 34 16.94 -0.23 15.47
C ALA A 34 15.42 -0.14 15.77
N GLN A 35 14.53 -0.16 14.76
CA GLN A 35 13.07 -0.27 14.97
C GLN A 35 12.60 -1.73 15.18
N ALA A 36 13.51 -2.69 15.11
CA ALA A 36 13.25 -4.09 15.50
C ALA A 36 13.20 -4.29 17.03
N VAL A 37 13.27 -3.20 17.82
CA VAL A 37 12.75 -3.15 19.18
C VAL A 37 11.29 -2.68 19.06
N ASP A 38 10.24 -3.46 19.23
CA ASP A 38 10.14 -4.85 19.69
C ASP A 38 8.78 -5.41 19.23
N CYS A 39 8.54 -5.48 17.91
CA CYS A 39 7.27 -6.00 17.37
C CYS A 39 6.95 -7.39 17.96
N HIS A 40 7.97 -8.20 18.20
CA HIS A 40 7.85 -9.52 18.81
C HIS A 40 7.36 -9.45 20.26
N HIS A 41 7.91 -8.57 21.10
CA HIS A 41 7.41 -8.38 22.47
C HIS A 41 6.05 -7.69 22.50
N LEU A 42 5.81 -6.69 21.63
CA LEU A 42 4.50 -6.05 21.54
C LEU A 42 3.43 -7.08 21.14
N ALA A 43 3.76 -8.05 20.30
CA ALA A 43 2.87 -9.17 19.97
C ALA A 43 2.61 -10.12 21.16
N GLN A 44 3.42 -10.07 22.21
CA GLN A 44 3.21 -10.81 23.46
C GLN A 44 2.35 -10.04 24.48
N LEU A 45 2.12 -8.75 24.26
CA LEU A 45 1.29 -7.92 25.12
C LEU A 45 -0.16 -7.86 24.61
N THR A 46 -1.10 -7.77 25.53
CA THR A 46 -2.49 -7.41 25.22
C THR A 46 -2.63 -5.90 25.03
N TYR A 47 -3.65 -5.46 24.30
CA TYR A 47 -3.89 -4.03 24.04
C TYR A 47 -4.03 -3.19 25.32
N THR A 48 -4.49 -3.80 26.43
CA THR A 48 -4.62 -3.15 27.74
C THR A 48 -3.31 -2.98 28.49
N GLU A 49 -2.29 -3.77 28.16
CA GLU A 49 -0.94 -3.69 28.76
C GLU A 49 -0.04 -2.68 28.04
N MET A 50 -0.42 -2.26 26.83
CA MET A 50 0.32 -1.30 26.04
C MET A 50 -0.03 0.15 26.41
N ASN A 51 0.99 0.98 26.53
CA ASN A 51 0.79 2.43 26.56
C ASN A 51 0.45 2.98 25.16
N PRO A 52 -0.04 4.23 25.05
CA PRO A 52 -0.45 4.79 23.76
C PRO A 52 0.64 4.81 22.69
N ALA A 53 1.92 4.99 23.05
CA ALA A 53 3.02 4.97 22.10
C ALA A 53 3.29 3.55 21.59
N GLN A 54 3.25 2.55 22.47
CA GLN A 54 3.39 1.13 22.13
C GLN A 54 2.27 0.67 21.19
N ILE A 55 1.04 1.14 21.40
CA ILE A 55 -0.09 0.87 20.50
C ILE A 55 0.18 1.36 19.07
N GLN A 56 0.76 2.54 18.90
CA GLN A 56 1.06 3.07 17.57
C GLN A 56 2.15 2.26 16.87
N VAL A 57 3.15 1.80 17.63
CA VAL A 57 4.20 0.92 17.11
C VAL A 57 3.61 -0.44 16.74
N ALA A 58 2.79 -1.05 17.61
CA ALA A 58 2.12 -2.33 17.35
C ALA A 58 1.29 -2.28 16.06
N LYS A 59 0.49 -1.22 15.86
CA LYS A 59 -0.25 -1.01 14.60
C LYS A 59 0.66 -0.97 13.37
N SER A 60 1.81 -0.32 13.47
CA SER A 60 2.77 -0.28 12.36
C SER A 60 3.39 -1.66 12.10
N CYS A 61 3.65 -2.45 13.15
CA CYS A 61 4.08 -3.84 13.05
C CYS A 61 3.02 -4.69 12.32
N ASP A 62 1.77 -4.66 12.79
CA ASP A 62 0.65 -5.44 12.23
C ASP A 62 0.46 -5.13 10.73
N GLN A 63 0.50 -3.85 10.36
CA GLN A 63 0.38 -3.44 8.96
C GLN A 63 1.50 -4.01 8.08
N ARG A 64 2.75 -3.98 8.60
CA ARG A 64 3.90 -4.52 7.87
C ARG A 64 3.81 -6.04 7.74
N GLU A 65 3.44 -6.74 8.80
CA GLU A 65 3.28 -8.19 8.79
C GLU A 65 2.15 -8.62 7.85
N ALA A 66 1.01 -7.94 7.88
CA ALA A 66 -0.09 -8.18 6.96
C ALA A 66 0.33 -7.95 5.50
N ALA A 67 1.05 -6.85 5.21
CA ALA A 67 1.55 -6.58 3.87
C ALA A 67 2.55 -7.64 3.39
N GLN A 68 3.44 -8.10 4.26
CA GLN A 68 4.38 -9.18 3.96
C GLN A 68 3.67 -10.52 3.74
N GLY A 69 2.69 -10.84 4.59
CA GLY A 69 1.86 -12.03 4.45
C GLY A 69 1.11 -12.04 3.12
N TRP A 70 0.47 -10.91 2.78
CA TRP A 70 -0.20 -10.73 1.50
C TRP A 70 0.78 -10.91 0.33
N LEU A 71 1.95 -10.26 0.35
CA LEU A 71 2.93 -10.38 -0.72
C LEU A 71 3.47 -11.82 -0.84
N LYS A 72 3.65 -12.52 0.27
CA LYS A 72 4.12 -13.91 0.28
C LYS A 72 3.11 -14.86 -0.36
N ILE A 73 1.82 -14.68 -0.06
CA ILE A 73 0.74 -15.53 -0.57
C ILE A 73 0.41 -15.15 -2.01
N TYR A 74 0.17 -13.86 -2.26
CA TYR A 74 -0.43 -13.36 -3.50
C TYR A 74 0.55 -12.72 -4.47
N GLY A 75 1.71 -12.25 -4.00
CA GLY A 75 2.63 -11.44 -4.80
C GLY A 75 3.28 -12.15 -5.99
N LYS A 76 3.20 -13.50 -6.02
CA LYS A 76 3.70 -14.32 -7.13
C LYS A 76 2.59 -14.88 -8.02
N MET A 77 1.33 -14.67 -7.65
CA MET A 77 0.18 -15.17 -8.40
C MET A 77 -0.06 -14.32 -9.64
N ASN A 78 -0.41 -14.97 -10.74
CA ASN A 78 -0.98 -14.26 -11.87
C ASN A 78 -2.44 -13.85 -11.59
N HIS A 79 -3.02 -13.05 -12.48
CA HIS A 79 -4.36 -12.50 -12.29
C HIS A 79 -5.44 -13.58 -12.10
N THR A 80 -5.38 -14.67 -12.86
CA THR A 80 -6.35 -15.77 -12.76
C THR A 80 -6.22 -16.55 -11.44
N GLU A 81 -4.99 -16.76 -10.97
CA GLU A 81 -4.71 -17.40 -9.68
C GLU A 81 -5.17 -16.54 -8.51
N LEU A 82 -4.92 -15.23 -8.56
CA LEU A 82 -5.36 -14.28 -7.56
C LEU A 82 -6.89 -14.24 -7.44
N VAL A 83 -7.60 -14.18 -8.57
CA VAL A 83 -9.08 -14.18 -8.58
C VAL A 83 -9.64 -15.46 -7.97
N LYS A 84 -9.05 -16.62 -8.28
CA LYS A 84 -9.47 -17.89 -7.66
C LYS A 84 -9.22 -17.88 -6.15
N ALA A 85 -8.04 -17.45 -5.71
CA ALA A 85 -7.68 -17.45 -4.30
C ALA A 85 -8.59 -16.52 -3.48
N MET A 86 -8.97 -15.35 -4.01
CA MET A 86 -9.92 -14.45 -3.33
C MET A 86 -11.31 -15.09 -3.14
N VAL A 87 -11.81 -15.84 -4.12
CA VAL A 87 -13.12 -16.50 -4.02
C VAL A 87 -13.14 -17.55 -2.91
N TYR A 88 -12.07 -18.34 -2.79
CA TYR A 88 -11.98 -19.42 -1.80
C TYR A 88 -11.57 -18.94 -0.39
N GLU A 89 -10.92 -17.78 -0.24
CA GLU A 89 -10.70 -17.21 1.10
C GLU A 89 -11.96 -16.55 1.70
N THR A 90 -12.91 -16.11 0.86
CA THR A 90 -14.16 -15.47 1.33
C THR A 90 -15.28 -16.45 1.68
N SER A 91 -15.04 -17.76 1.56
CA SER A 91 -16.01 -18.84 1.80
C SER A 91 -15.68 -19.64 3.06
#